data_AF-A0A6I5EGL1-F1
#
_entry.id   AF-A0A6I5EGL1-F1
#
_cell.length_a   1.000
_cell.length_b   1.000
_cell.length_c   1.000
_cell.angle_alpha   90.00
_cell.angle_beta   90.00
_cell.angle_gamma   90.00
#
_symmetry.space_group_name_H-M   'P 1'
#
loop_
_entity.id
_entity.type
_entity.pdbx_description
1 polymer ?
#
loop_
_entity_poly.entity_id
_entity_poly.type
_entity_poly.pdbx_seq_one_letter_code
_entity_poly.pdbx_strand_id
1 'polypeptide(L)' 'MASRRLALADVATEPRTLPSRYLTPDDLVEMFELPSVETVYQWRRKRTGPRGFRVGRHLRFDPADVRAWVDSRREGAAA' A
#
# COMPACT_ATOMS: atom_id res chain seq x y z
N MET A 1 17.68 22.96 20.10
CA MET A 1 16.68 23.84 19.45
C MET A 1 16.64 23.46 17.97
N ALA A 2 15.99 22.34 17.64
CA ALA A 2 14.58 22.27 17.25
C ALA A 2 14.37 22.60 15.77
N SER A 3 13.87 21.59 15.05
CA SER A 3 13.13 21.68 13.79
C SER A 3 14.01 21.83 12.53
N ARG A 4 13.81 21.09 11.44
CA ARG A 4 12.58 20.40 11.01
C ARG A 4 12.94 19.30 10.01
N ARG A 5 12.60 18.08 10.37
CA ARG A 5 12.54 16.91 9.48
C ARG A 5 11.52 17.17 8.38
N LEU A 6 11.96 17.39 7.14
CA LEU A 6 11.11 17.36 5.94
C LEU A 6 11.98 16.94 4.74
N ALA A 7 12.56 15.73 4.84
CA ALA A 7 13.04 15.05 3.65
C ALA A 7 11.80 14.51 2.90
N LEU A 8 11.42 15.23 1.85
CA LEU A 8 10.95 14.70 0.57
C LEU A 8 9.95 13.53 0.67
N ALA A 9 8.67 13.88 0.86
CA ALA A 9 7.55 13.02 0.48
C ALA A 9 6.95 13.52 -0.85
N ASP A 10 7.81 13.85 -1.81
CA ASP A 10 7.44 14.13 -3.19
C ASP A 10 7.92 12.96 -4.04
N VAL A 11 7.16 11.87 -4.03
CA VAL A 11 7.29 10.80 -5.03
C VAL A 11 5.92 10.59 -5.63
N ALA A 12 5.84 11.01 -6.90
CA ALA A 12 4.81 10.74 -7.91
C ALA A 12 3.50 11.55 -7.82
N THR A 13 3.61 12.85 -8.12
CA THR A 13 2.58 13.62 -8.85
C THR A 13 2.81 13.44 -10.35
N GLU A 14 2.53 12.25 -10.87
CA GLU A 14 2.12 12.12 -12.27
C GLU A 14 0.59 12.00 -12.27
N PRO A 15 -0.13 12.47 -13.31
CA PRO A 15 -1.56 12.25 -13.44
C PRO A 15 -1.81 10.75 -13.58
N ARG A 16 -1.87 10.06 -12.44
CA ARG A 16 -2.07 8.62 -12.36
C ARG A 16 -3.45 8.36 -12.91
N THR A 17 -3.50 7.91 -14.17
CA THR A 17 -4.75 7.50 -14.80
C THR A 17 -5.35 6.42 -13.92
N LEU A 18 -6.66 6.49 -13.68
CA LEU A 18 -7.32 5.52 -12.81
C LEU A 18 -7.09 4.12 -13.40
N PRO A 19 -6.64 3.14 -12.59
CA PRO A 19 -6.46 1.79 -13.07
C PRO A 19 -7.80 1.20 -13.51
N SER A 20 -7.76 0.31 -14.50
CA SER A 20 -8.96 -0.39 -15.00
C SER A 20 -9.65 -1.22 -13.90
N ARG A 21 -8.90 -1.66 -12.88
CA ARG A 21 -9.42 -2.40 -11.72
C ARG A 21 -8.62 -2.06 -10.46
N TYR A 22 -9.34 -1.79 -9.37
CA TYR A 22 -8.78 -1.72 -8.02
C TYR A 22 -8.83 -3.09 -7.34
N LEU A 23 -7.80 -3.40 -6.57
CA LEU A 23 -7.68 -4.62 -5.79
C LEU A 23 -8.46 -4.52 -4.47
N THR A 24 -9.01 -5.64 -4.05
CA THR A 24 -9.71 -5.84 -2.78
C THR A 24 -8.78 -6.49 -1.75
N PRO A 25 -9.14 -6.52 -0.46
CA PRO A 25 -8.40 -7.29 0.53
C PRO A 25 -8.28 -8.77 0.16
N ASP A 26 -9.34 -9.38 -0.40
CA ASP A 26 -9.33 -10.76 -0.88
C ASP A 26 -8.34 -10.96 -2.04
N ASP A 27 -8.30 -10.02 -3.01
CA ASP A 27 -7.30 -10.08 -4.09
C ASP A 27 -5.86 -10.06 -3.54
N LEU A 28 -5.60 -9.31 -2.46
CA LEU A 28 -4.28 -9.30 -1.82
C LEU A 28 -3.97 -10.61 -1.09
N VAL A 29 -4.97 -11.25 -0.49
CA VAL A 29 -4.80 -12.55 0.16
C VAL A 29 -4.44 -13.61 -0.86
N GLU A 30 -5.16 -13.65 -1.98
CA GLU A 30 -4.87 -14.57 -3.08
C GLU A 30 -3.49 -14.30 -3.68
N MET A 31 -3.17 -13.04 -3.97
CA MET A 31 -1.92 -12.66 -4.62
C MET A 31 -0.67 -12.90 -3.78
N PHE A 32 -0.76 -12.77 -2.45
CA PHE A 32 0.38 -12.99 -1.53
C PHE A 32 0.29 -14.33 -0.79
N GLU A 33 -0.66 -15.20 -1.16
CA GLU A 33 -0.90 -16.49 -0.51
C GLU A 33 -1.02 -16.37 1.02
N LEU A 34 -1.74 -15.34 1.49
CA LEU A 34 -1.90 -15.07 2.92
C LEU A 34 -2.91 -16.03 3.55
N PRO A 35 -2.77 -16.33 4.85
CA PRO A 35 -3.71 -17.21 5.55
C PRO A 35 -5.10 -16.59 5.76
N SER A 36 -5.24 -15.26 5.75
CA SER A 36 -6.53 -14.59 5.99
C SER A 36 -6.52 -13.12 5.56
N VAL A 37 -7.71 -12.61 5.20
CA VAL A 37 -8.00 -11.18 4.99
C VAL A 37 -7.73 -10.35 6.25
N GLU A 38 -7.78 -10.97 7.44
CA GLU A 38 -7.44 -10.29 8.68
C GLU A 38 -6.00 -9.75 8.66
N THR A 39 -5.06 -10.47 8.04
CA THR A 39 -3.66 -10.01 7.87
C THR A 39 -3.60 -8.68 7.12
N VAL A 40 -4.42 -8.51 6.08
CA VAL A 40 -4.52 -7.27 5.31
C VAL A 40 -5.12 -6.14 6.17
N TYR A 41 -6.13 -6.43 6.99
CA TYR A 41 -6.67 -5.45 7.94
C TYR A 41 -5.64 -5.06 9.02
N GLN A 42 -4.85 -6.02 9.50
CA GLN A 42 -3.76 -5.75 10.44
C GLN A 42 -2.71 -4.84 9.83
N TRP A 43 -2.34 -5.04 8.56
CA TRP A 43 -1.43 -4.13 7.86
C TRP A 43 -1.97 -2.70 7.82
N ARG A 44 -3.28 -2.53 7.59
CA ARG A 44 -3.90 -1.20 7.63
C ARG A 44 -3.84 -0.58 9.03
N ARG A 45 -4.14 -1.36 10.07
CA ARG A 45 -4.09 -0.90 11.47
C ARG A 45 -2.68 -0.50 11.88
N LYS A 46 -1.68 -1.29 11.50
CA LYS A 46 -0.26 -1.09 11.83
C LYS A 46 0.43 -0.11 10.87
N ARG A 47 -0.24 0.32 9.80
CA ARG A 47 0.33 1.12 8.70
C ARG A 47 1.54 0.46 8.04
N THR A 48 1.57 -0.88 8.03
CA THR A 48 2.66 -1.71 7.49
C THR A 48 2.28 -2.37 6.16
N GLY A 49 1.36 -1.79 5.39
CA GLY A 49 0.86 -2.38 4.15
C GLY A 49 0.86 -1.41 2.97
N PRO A 50 0.41 -1.89 1.80
CA PRO A 50 0.22 -1.05 0.64
C PRO A 50 -0.79 0.06 0.91
N ARG A 51 -0.66 1.17 0.18
CA ARG A 51 -1.58 2.29 0.30
C ARG A 51 -2.95 1.85 -0.24
N GLY A 52 -3.94 1.87 0.64
CA GLY A 52 -5.34 1.65 0.31
C GLY A 52 -6.21 2.85 0.65
N PHE A 53 -7.36 2.96 0.02
CA PHE A 53 -8.36 3.98 0.29
C PHE A 53 -9.73 3.35 0.54
N ARG A 54 -10.58 4.07 1.27
CA ARG A 54 -11.93 3.60 1.59
C ARG A 54 -12.89 4.02 0.48
N VAL A 55 -13.68 3.07 0.00
CA VAL A 55 -14.84 3.28 -0.87
C VAL A 55 -16.06 2.82 -0.07
N GLY A 56 -16.66 3.74 0.66
CA GLY A 56 -17.69 3.43 1.66
C GLY A 56 -17.14 2.50 2.75
N ARG A 57 -17.78 1.34 2.94
CA ARG A 57 -17.33 0.30 3.88
C ARG A 57 -16.18 -0.57 3.34
N HIS A 58 -15.88 -0.49 2.05
CA HIS A 58 -14.92 -1.38 1.39
C HIS A 58 -13.54 -0.73 1.30
N LEU A 59 -12.50 -1.52 1.53
CA LEU A 59 -11.12 -1.11 1.31
C LEU A 59 -10.72 -1.47 -0.12
N ARG A 60 -10.06 -0.54 -0.81
CA ARG A 60 -9.53 -0.75 -2.15
C ARG A 60 -8.07 -0.35 -2.22
N PHE A 61 -7.31 -1.03 -3.05
CA PHE A 61 -5.90 -0.81 -3.27
C PHE A 61 -5.63 -0.57 -4.75
N ASP A 62 -4.77 0.38 -5.04
CA ASP A 62 -4.27 0.61 -6.39
C ASP A 62 -3.17 -0.43 -6.71
N PRO A 63 -3.25 -1.16 -7.84
CA PRO A 63 -2.21 -2.10 -8.25
C PRO A 63 -0.80 -1.47 -8.27
N ALA A 64 -0.66 -0.21 -8.69
CA ALA A 64 0.62 0.48 -8.74
C ALA A 64 1.17 0.76 -7.33
N ASP A 65 0.30 1.12 -6.38
CA ASP A 65 0.72 1.33 -4.98
C ASP A 65 1.09 0.02 -4.29
N VAL A 66 0.40 -1.08 -4.62
CA VAL A 66 0.76 -2.41 -4.13
C VAL A 66 2.13 -2.82 -4.68
N ARG A 67 2.38 -2.59 -5.97
CA ARG A 67 3.68 -2.86 -6.58
C ARG A 67 4.80 -2.06 -5.90
N ALA A 68 4.62 -0.74 -5.77
CA ALA A 68 5.59 0.12 -5.11
C ALA A 68 5.86 -0.30 -3.65
N TRP A 69 4.83 -0.76 -2.94
CA TRP A 69 4.99 -1.29 -1.60
C TRP A 69 5.83 -2.58 -1.59
N VAL A 70 5.57 -3.53 -2.50
CA VAL A 70 6.38 -4.76 -2.61
C VAL A 70 7.84 -4.42 -2.92
N ASP A 71 8.08 -3.51 -3.86
CA ASP A 71 9.42 -3.09 -4.24
C ASP A 71 10.15 -2.45 -3.04
N SER A 72 9.47 -1.57 -2.28
CA SER A 72 10.04 -0.98 -1.05
C SER A 72 10.39 -2.03 0.01
N ARG A 73 9.69 -3.18 0.04
CA ARG A 73 9.96 -4.28 0.98
C ARG A 73 11.10 -5.18 0.54
N ARG A 74 11.29 -5.32 -0.77
CA ARG A 74 12.44 -6.03 -1.33
C ARG A 74 13.73 -5.24 -1.14
N GLU A 75 13.67 -3.93 -1.32
CA GLU A 75 14.81 -3.03 -1.10
C GLU A 75 15.14 -2.89 0.39
N GLY A 76 14.13 -2.83 1.26
CA GLY A 76 14.32 -2.80 2.72
C GLY A 76 14.82 -4.10 3.36
N ALA A 77 14.90 -5.20 2.61
CA ALA A 77 15.49 -6.47 3.06
C ALA A 77 17.00 -6.58 2.75
N ALA A 78 17.58 -5.57 2.10
CA ALA A 78 19.00 -5.53 1.73
C ALA A 78 19.85 -4.65 2.67
N ALA A 79 19.51 -4.59 3.97
CA ALA A 79 20.29 -3.89 5.00
C ALA A 79 20.58 -4.78 6.21
#